data_AF-A0A8T7FD26-F1
#
_entry.id   AF-A0A8T7FD26-F1
#
_cell.length_a   1.000
_cell.length_b   1.000
_cell.length_c   1.000
_cell.angle_alpha   90.00
_cell.angle_beta   90.00
_cell.angle_gamma   90.00
#
_symmetry.space_group_name_H-M   'P 1'
#
loop_
_entity.id
_entity.type
_entity.pdbx_description
1 polymer ?
#
loop_
_entity_poly.entity_id
_entity_poly.type
_entity_poly.pdbx_seq_one_letter_code
_entity_poly.pdbx_strand_id
1 'polypeptide(L)'
;MSHNSIPAKALRFIGIVLMALTGGLTLLGGVGTTCVALFPTNYGPVFAKIADFQWLYILFVLAGIAIGVMGIRATVMLVKGAEKSYRDALVALIAGTVVGFIHIFASRALRGGSSMPVDPIVYFGVVTLVVFLLFKIPGVWQGVDFTKGKSKENKPAAGASAILLGIVTLTIQYTMEATHLIDGVNYADAFHTSMLTIGLGLMLLGAALFVNWGKLTAAFRKPVPAQNNR
;
A
#
# COMPACT_ATOMS: atom_id res chain seq x y z
N MET A 1 1.77 27.21 -9.00
CA MET A 1 0.58 26.46 -9.48
C MET A 1 -0.58 26.68 -8.52
N SER A 2 -1.81 26.90 -9.00
CA SER A 2 -2.98 27.08 -8.12
C SER A 2 -3.41 25.74 -7.48
N HIS A 3 -3.76 25.76 -6.20
CA HIS A 3 -4.21 24.58 -5.44
C HIS A 3 -5.42 23.86 -6.07
N ASN A 4 -6.35 24.61 -6.65
CA ASN A 4 -7.58 24.06 -7.21
C ASN A 4 -7.46 23.67 -8.69
N SER A 5 -6.27 23.84 -9.28
CA SER A 5 -6.01 23.48 -10.66
C SER A 5 -6.07 21.96 -10.87
N ILE A 6 -6.38 21.55 -12.10
CA ILE A 6 -6.40 20.13 -12.50
C ILE A 6 -5.05 19.44 -12.22
N PRO A 7 -3.88 20.03 -12.57
CA PRO A 7 -2.60 19.40 -12.29
C PRO A 7 -2.34 19.21 -10.78
N ALA A 8 -2.70 20.19 -9.95
CA ALA A 8 -2.56 20.08 -8.49
C ALA A 8 -3.40 18.91 -7.91
N LYS A 9 -4.64 18.76 -8.38
CA LYS A 9 -5.52 17.65 -7.98
C LYS A 9 -5.00 16.29 -8.48
N ALA A 10 -4.48 16.25 -9.70
CA ALA A 10 -3.88 15.04 -10.27
C ALA A 10 -2.65 14.59 -9.47
N LEU A 11 -1.76 15.50 -9.10
CA LEU A 11 -0.59 15.17 -8.28
C LEU A 11 -0.98 14.71 -6.87
N ARG A 12 -1.99 15.33 -6.24
CA ARG A 12 -2.55 14.83 -4.96
C ARG A 12 -3.10 13.41 -5.10
N PHE A 13 -3.86 13.15 -6.18
CA PHE A 13 -4.38 11.82 -6.49
C PHE A 13 -3.25 10.79 -6.64
N ILE A 14 -2.23 11.11 -7.45
CA ILE A 14 -1.06 10.24 -7.68
C ILE A 14 -0.33 9.97 -6.36
N GLY A 15 -0.09 11.00 -5.56
CA GLY A 15 0.58 10.84 -4.26
C GLY A 15 -0.16 9.91 -3.31
N ILE A 16 -1.48 10.03 -3.22
CA ILE A 16 -2.31 9.15 -2.39
C ILE A 16 -2.25 7.70 -2.88
N VAL A 17 -2.40 7.48 -4.19
CA VAL A 17 -2.35 6.13 -4.78
C VAL A 17 -0.98 5.49 -4.59
N LEU A 18 0.11 6.22 -4.86
CA LEU A 18 1.46 5.72 -4.64
C LEU A 18 1.69 5.35 -3.18
N MET A 19 1.31 6.23 -2.24
CA MET A 19 1.47 5.93 -0.82
C MET A 19 0.66 4.70 -0.38
N ALA A 20 -0.56 4.52 -0.92
CA ALA A 20 -1.39 3.35 -0.65
C ALA A 20 -0.72 2.06 -1.14
N LEU A 21 -0.22 2.07 -2.37
CA LEU A 21 0.47 0.93 -2.97
C LEU A 21 1.77 0.63 -2.23
N THR A 22 2.57 1.63 -1.87
CA THR A 22 3.81 1.42 -1.11
C THR A 22 3.50 0.83 0.27
N GLY A 23 2.59 1.44 1.03
CA GLY A 23 2.22 0.92 2.35
C GLY A 23 1.66 -0.51 2.29
N GLY A 24 0.83 -0.79 1.28
CA GLY A 24 0.28 -2.12 1.02
C GLY A 24 1.35 -3.14 0.64
N LEU A 25 2.24 -2.83 -0.30
CA LEU A 25 3.35 -3.71 -0.71
C LEU A 25 4.33 -3.95 0.44
N THR A 26 4.66 -2.94 1.24
CA THR A 26 5.50 -3.11 2.43
C THR A 26 4.86 -4.02 3.46
N LEU A 27 3.54 -3.87 3.70
CA LEU A 27 2.80 -4.77 4.59
C LEU A 27 2.79 -6.21 4.07
N LEU A 28 2.45 -6.40 2.79
CA LEU A 28 2.45 -7.72 2.15
C LEU A 28 3.84 -8.36 2.16
N GLY A 29 4.90 -7.60 1.91
CA GLY A 29 6.28 -8.07 2.00
C GLY A 29 6.69 -8.50 3.42
N GLY A 30 6.29 -7.73 4.43
CA GLY A 30 6.50 -8.09 5.84
C GLY A 30 5.80 -9.40 6.19
N VAL A 31 4.51 -9.51 5.88
CA VAL A 31 3.72 -10.74 6.11
C VAL A 31 4.29 -11.93 5.33
N GLY A 32 4.62 -11.76 4.05
CA GLY A 32 5.16 -12.81 3.19
C GLY A 32 6.53 -13.33 3.63
N THR A 33 7.32 -12.51 4.33
CA THR A 33 8.63 -12.93 4.89
C THR A 33 8.48 -13.89 6.08
N THR A 34 7.28 -13.98 6.69
CA THR A 34 7.04 -14.78 7.91
C THR A 34 7.40 -16.24 7.74
N CYS A 35 7.11 -16.85 6.59
CA CYS A 35 7.38 -18.27 6.32
C CYS A 35 8.86 -18.61 6.56
N VAL A 36 9.76 -17.90 5.88
CA VAL A 36 11.20 -18.11 5.98
C VAL A 36 11.80 -17.56 7.27
N ALA A 37 11.15 -16.58 7.90
CA ALA A 37 11.56 -16.05 9.20
C ALA A 37 11.26 -17.00 10.36
N LEU A 38 10.19 -17.80 10.29
CA LEU A 38 9.82 -18.74 11.35
C LEU A 38 10.36 -20.15 11.11
N PHE A 39 10.45 -20.57 9.85
CA PHE A 39 10.84 -21.94 9.50
C PHE A 39 11.89 -21.98 8.36
N PRO A 40 13.06 -21.33 8.53
CA PRO A 40 14.04 -21.17 7.45
C PRO A 40 14.52 -22.48 6.83
N THR A 41 14.54 -23.58 7.59
CA THR A 41 14.99 -24.91 7.15
C THR A 41 14.00 -25.64 6.25
N ASN A 42 12.74 -25.20 6.16
CA ASN A 42 11.70 -25.88 5.40
C ASN A 42 11.69 -25.53 3.91
N TYR A 43 12.54 -24.57 3.50
CA TYR A 43 12.50 -23.96 2.16
C TYR A 43 13.78 -24.22 1.36
N GLY A 44 14.49 -25.30 1.67
CA GLY A 44 15.72 -25.70 1.00
C GLY A 44 16.98 -24.99 1.51
N PRO A 45 18.16 -25.38 0.99
CA PRO A 45 19.46 -25.02 1.56
C PRO A 45 19.79 -23.52 1.46
N VAL A 46 19.18 -22.81 0.52
CA VAL A 46 19.37 -21.36 0.36
C VAL A 46 18.76 -20.59 1.54
N PHE A 47 17.56 -20.97 1.97
CA PHE A 47 16.87 -20.33 3.09
C PHE A 47 17.30 -20.89 4.44
N ALA A 48 17.80 -22.13 4.51
CA ALA A 48 18.34 -22.71 5.74
C ALA A 48 19.47 -21.86 6.36
N LYS A 49 20.23 -21.11 5.55
CA LYS A 49 21.27 -20.17 5.99
C LYS A 49 20.73 -19.01 6.84
N ILE A 50 19.41 -18.77 6.83
CA ILE A 50 18.75 -17.78 7.67
C ILE A 50 18.66 -18.26 9.13
N ALA A 51 18.77 -19.57 9.41
CA ALA A 51 18.58 -20.12 10.75
C ALA A 51 19.45 -19.42 11.83
N ASP A 52 20.72 -19.16 11.54
CA ASP A 52 21.63 -18.48 12.48
C ASP A 52 21.26 -16.99 12.69
N PHE A 53 20.50 -16.41 11.76
CA PHE A 53 20.05 -15.02 11.75
C PHE A 53 18.52 -14.90 11.84
N GLN A 54 17.85 -15.93 12.35
CA GLN A 54 16.40 -16.01 12.35
C GLN A 54 15.75 -14.82 13.09
N TRP A 55 16.37 -14.41 14.20
CA TRP A 55 15.96 -13.24 14.98
C TRP A 55 15.90 -11.96 14.12
N LEU A 56 16.86 -11.77 13.21
CA LEU A 56 16.94 -10.60 12.34
C LEU A 56 15.79 -10.60 11.33
N TYR A 57 15.45 -11.77 10.79
CA TYR A 57 14.32 -11.91 9.86
C TYR A 57 12.98 -11.71 10.55
N ILE A 58 12.83 -12.15 11.80
CA ILE A 58 11.66 -11.83 12.62
C ILE A 58 11.55 -10.31 12.81
N LEU A 59 12.67 -9.61 13.06
CA LEU A 59 12.65 -8.14 13.11
C LEU A 59 12.25 -7.51 11.78
N PHE A 60 12.69 -8.04 10.64
CA PHE A 60 12.24 -7.56 9.32
C PHE A 60 10.74 -7.76 9.11
N VAL A 61 10.18 -8.89 9.54
CA VAL A 61 8.73 -9.13 9.51
C VAL A 61 7.99 -8.08 10.34
N LEU A 62 8.37 -7.92 11.61
CA LEU A 62 7.73 -6.97 12.53
C LEU A 62 7.85 -5.53 12.03
N ALA A 63 9.04 -5.12 11.59
CA ALA A 63 9.28 -3.79 11.05
C ALA A 63 8.51 -3.57 9.75
N GLY A 64 8.48 -4.54 8.84
CA GLY A 64 7.73 -4.47 7.58
C GLY A 64 6.23 -4.30 7.82
N ILE A 65 5.66 -5.06 8.76
CA ILE A 65 4.26 -4.93 9.15
C ILE A 65 3.99 -3.54 9.76
N ALA A 66 4.80 -3.12 10.75
CA ALA A 66 4.62 -1.84 11.41
C ALA A 66 4.71 -0.66 10.43
N ILE A 67 5.72 -0.66 9.55
CA ILE A 67 5.92 0.38 8.54
C ILE A 67 4.81 0.35 7.49
N GLY A 68 4.38 -0.84 7.05
CA GLY A 68 3.25 -0.99 6.13
C GLY A 68 1.96 -0.40 6.70
N VAL A 69 1.64 -0.70 7.97
CA VAL A 69 0.50 -0.13 8.70
C VAL A 69 0.64 1.38 8.84
N MET A 70 1.84 1.89 9.18
CA MET A 70 2.12 3.33 9.20
C MET A 70 1.87 3.97 7.83
N GLY A 71 2.26 3.30 6.74
CA GLY A 71 2.05 3.76 5.37
C GLY A 71 0.58 3.85 5.00
N ILE A 72 -0.21 2.81 5.31
CA ILE A 72 -1.66 2.81 5.10
C ILE A 72 -2.33 3.93 5.92
N ARG A 73 -1.92 4.10 7.19
CA ARG A 73 -2.41 5.20 8.03
C ARG A 73 -2.07 6.56 7.42
N ALA A 74 -0.85 6.75 6.90
CA ALA A 74 -0.44 7.97 6.23
C ALA A 74 -1.30 8.25 4.99
N THR A 75 -1.61 7.24 4.18
CA THR A 75 -2.55 7.34 3.05
C THR A 75 -3.92 7.86 3.50
N VAL A 76 -4.49 7.29 4.57
CA VAL A 76 -5.78 7.74 5.09
C VAL A 76 -5.70 9.20 5.57
N MET A 77 -4.60 9.60 6.20
CA MET A 77 -4.39 10.98 6.63
C MET A 77 -4.21 11.95 5.44
N LEU A 78 -3.55 11.53 4.37
CA LEU A 78 -3.41 12.31 3.13
C LEU A 78 -4.77 12.52 2.46
N VAL A 79 -5.59 11.47 2.38
CA VAL A 79 -6.98 11.56 1.89
C VAL A 79 -7.77 12.57 2.71
N LYS A 80 -7.64 12.52 4.04
CA LYS A 80 -8.35 13.42 4.96
C LYS A 80 -7.81 14.86 4.96
N GLY A 81 -6.62 15.09 4.40
CA GLY A 81 -5.94 16.40 4.44
C GLY A 81 -5.47 16.78 5.84
N ALA A 82 -5.07 15.79 6.66
CA ALA A 82 -4.61 16.07 8.02
C ALA A 82 -3.27 16.84 8.03
N GLU A 83 -3.07 17.71 9.02
CA GLU A 83 -1.93 18.63 9.11
C GLU A 83 -0.56 17.92 9.02
N LYS A 84 -0.42 16.77 9.66
CA LYS A 84 0.84 15.99 9.71
C LYS A 84 0.91 14.88 8.66
N SER A 85 -0.09 14.77 7.78
CA SER A 85 -0.24 13.64 6.85
C SER A 85 0.98 13.44 5.95
N TYR A 86 1.51 14.53 5.38
CA TYR A 86 2.66 14.48 4.49
C TYR A 86 3.97 14.14 5.22
N ARG A 87 4.16 14.66 6.44
CA ARG A 87 5.30 14.28 7.29
C ARG A 87 5.25 12.79 7.64
N ASP A 88 4.09 12.30 8.04
CA ASP A 88 3.92 10.90 8.43
C ASP A 88 4.14 9.96 7.22
N ALA A 89 3.75 10.39 6.01
CA ALA A 89 4.08 9.68 4.76
C ALA A 89 5.59 9.63 4.52
N LEU A 90 6.30 10.77 4.64
CA LEU A 90 7.76 10.81 4.50
C LEU A 90 8.46 9.92 5.53
N VAL A 91 8.01 9.92 6.79
CA VAL A 91 8.58 9.05 7.83
C VAL A 91 8.40 7.58 7.47
N ALA A 92 7.21 7.17 7.04
CA ALA A 92 6.96 5.79 6.62
C ALA A 92 7.83 5.39 5.41
N LEU A 93 7.95 6.27 4.41
CA LEU A 93 8.75 6.03 3.21
C LEU A 93 10.25 5.93 3.50
N ILE A 94 10.78 6.83 4.34
CA ILE A 94 12.19 6.81 4.74
C ILE A 94 12.48 5.56 5.58
N ALA A 95 11.65 5.28 6.60
CA ALA A 95 11.82 4.10 7.44
C ALA A 95 11.75 2.80 6.61
N GLY A 96 10.76 2.68 5.72
CA GLY A 96 10.61 1.53 4.83
C GLY A 96 11.78 1.36 3.87
N THR A 97 12.31 2.46 3.33
CA THR A 97 13.48 2.45 2.45
C THR A 97 14.73 1.98 3.21
N VAL A 98 15.01 2.55 4.39
CA VAL A 98 16.19 2.20 5.18
C VAL A 98 16.15 0.74 5.63
N VAL A 99 15.04 0.32 6.26
CA VAL A 99 14.87 -1.07 6.70
C VAL A 99 14.90 -2.03 5.51
N GLY A 100 14.26 -1.64 4.41
CA GLY A 100 14.23 -2.41 3.17
C GLY A 100 15.63 -2.66 2.59
N PHE A 101 16.48 -1.64 2.51
CA PHE A 101 17.86 -1.81 2.04
C PHE A 101 18.71 -2.67 2.97
N ILE A 102 18.53 -2.55 4.28
CA ILE A 102 19.19 -3.44 5.25
C ILE A 102 18.76 -4.89 5.03
N HIS A 103 17.46 -5.11 4.81
CA HIS A 103 16.92 -6.45 4.52
C HIS A 103 17.45 -7.02 3.20
N ILE A 104 17.55 -6.21 2.15
CA ILE A 104 18.18 -6.60 0.87
C ILE A 104 19.63 -7.01 1.11
N PHE A 105 20.41 -6.17 1.79
CA PHE A 105 21.82 -6.44 2.05
C PHE A 105 22.02 -7.74 2.83
N ALA A 106 21.31 -7.91 3.95
CA ALA A 106 21.36 -9.13 4.76
C ALA A 106 20.95 -10.37 3.93
N SER A 107 19.87 -10.27 3.16
CA SER A 107 19.42 -11.36 2.31
C SER A 107 20.45 -11.77 1.27
N ARG A 108 21.07 -10.81 0.58
CA ARG A 108 22.07 -11.13 -0.45
C ARG A 108 23.33 -11.74 0.16
N ALA A 109 23.76 -11.26 1.33
CA ALA A 109 24.90 -11.81 2.06
C ALA A 109 24.66 -13.28 2.45
N LEU A 110 23.45 -13.62 2.91
CA LEU A 110 23.12 -14.97 3.39
C LEU A 110 22.72 -15.92 2.26
N ARG A 111 21.98 -15.44 1.25
CA ARG A 111 21.37 -16.27 0.20
C ARG A 111 22.13 -16.28 -1.12
N GLY A 112 23.40 -15.86 -1.12
CA GLY A 112 24.27 -15.93 -2.31
C GLY A 112 23.86 -14.94 -3.42
N GLY A 113 23.46 -13.73 -3.05
CA GLY A 113 23.15 -12.64 -3.99
C GLY A 113 21.66 -12.41 -4.28
N SER A 114 20.76 -13.28 -3.80
CA SER A 114 19.31 -13.10 -3.96
C SER A 114 18.66 -12.44 -2.74
N SER A 115 17.83 -11.44 -3.00
CA SER A 115 16.98 -10.76 -2.01
C SER A 115 15.50 -10.81 -2.37
N MET A 116 15.13 -11.59 -3.40
CA MET A 116 13.74 -11.70 -3.81
C MET A 116 12.87 -12.26 -2.68
N PRO A 117 11.63 -11.75 -2.53
CA PRO A 117 10.96 -10.72 -3.35
C PRO A 117 11.11 -9.27 -2.86
N VAL A 118 12.05 -8.99 -1.95
CA VAL A 118 12.14 -7.69 -1.25
C VAL A 118 12.56 -6.55 -2.19
N ASP A 119 13.41 -6.84 -3.19
CA ASP A 119 13.92 -5.86 -4.16
C ASP A 119 12.85 -4.97 -4.81
N PRO A 120 11.85 -5.52 -5.52
CA PRO A 120 10.82 -4.70 -6.17
C PRO A 120 10.02 -3.85 -5.17
N ILE A 121 9.81 -4.35 -3.94
CA ILE A 121 9.08 -3.62 -2.89
C ILE A 121 9.86 -2.38 -2.47
N VAL A 122 11.17 -2.53 -2.23
CA VAL A 122 12.03 -1.41 -1.82
C VAL A 122 12.19 -0.40 -2.96
N TYR A 123 12.40 -0.86 -4.19
CA TYR A 123 12.53 0.04 -5.34
C TYR A 123 11.25 0.84 -5.59
N PHE A 124 10.08 0.20 -5.48
CA PHE A 124 8.80 0.92 -5.56
C PHE A 124 8.66 1.97 -4.44
N GLY A 125 9.10 1.62 -3.22
CA GLY A 125 9.17 2.56 -2.09
C GLY A 125 10.10 3.75 -2.36
N VAL A 126 11.28 3.51 -2.92
CA VAL A 126 12.25 4.55 -3.30
C VAL A 126 11.67 5.49 -4.34
N VAL A 127 11.04 4.96 -5.40
CA VAL A 127 10.37 5.78 -6.41
C VAL A 127 9.30 6.66 -5.77
N THR A 128 8.50 6.09 -4.87
CA THR A 128 7.47 6.84 -4.15
C THR A 128 8.06 7.91 -3.24
N LEU A 129 9.15 7.60 -2.52
CA LEU A 129 9.90 8.58 -1.73
C LEU A 129 10.39 9.73 -2.60
N VAL A 130 11.01 9.45 -3.76
CA VAL A 130 11.47 10.47 -4.69
C VAL A 130 10.31 11.36 -5.15
N VAL A 131 9.18 10.78 -5.55
CA VAL A 131 7.97 11.54 -5.93
C VAL A 131 7.50 12.44 -4.79
N PHE A 132 7.45 11.92 -3.57
CA PHE A 132 7.08 12.72 -2.41
C PHE A 132 8.07 13.86 -2.19
N LEU A 133 9.37 13.63 -2.24
CA LEU A 133 10.39 14.68 -2.11
C LEU A 133 10.23 15.76 -3.20
N LEU A 134 9.93 15.37 -4.45
CA LEU A 134 9.65 16.30 -5.54
C LEU A 134 8.42 17.18 -5.27
N PHE A 135 7.38 16.67 -4.58
CA PHE A 135 6.24 17.50 -4.18
C PHE A 135 6.63 18.63 -3.23
N LYS A 136 7.77 18.52 -2.51
CA LYS A 136 8.20 19.57 -1.59
C LYS A 136 8.91 20.75 -2.27
N ILE A 137 9.20 20.66 -3.57
CA ILE A 137 9.73 21.78 -4.34
C ILE A 137 8.72 22.95 -4.24
N PRO A 138 9.14 24.18 -3.86
CA PRO A 138 8.22 25.28 -3.51
C PRO A 138 7.12 25.54 -4.55
N GLY A 139 7.43 25.50 -5.84
CA GLY A 139 6.45 25.72 -6.91
C GLY A 139 5.39 24.60 -7.05
N VAL A 140 5.77 23.36 -6.72
CA VAL A 140 4.87 22.19 -6.71
C VAL A 140 4.05 22.16 -5.42
N TRP A 141 4.71 22.37 -4.27
CA TRP A 141 4.08 22.33 -2.95
C TRP A 141 2.91 23.30 -2.85
N GLN A 142 3.03 24.51 -3.41
CA GLN A 142 1.93 25.50 -3.45
C GLN A 142 0.62 24.94 -4.03
N GLY A 143 0.71 23.99 -4.96
CA GLY A 143 -0.46 23.31 -5.54
C GLY A 143 -0.82 21.99 -4.84
N VAL A 144 0.17 21.19 -4.46
CA VAL A 144 -0.03 19.80 -3.97
C VAL A 144 -0.30 19.72 -2.48
N ASP A 145 -0.03 20.79 -1.71
CA ASP A 145 -0.22 20.85 -0.26
C ASP A 145 -1.45 20.08 0.22
N PHE A 146 -1.21 18.89 0.78
CA PHE A 146 -2.26 17.94 1.12
C PHE A 146 -3.17 18.46 2.23
N THR A 147 -2.70 19.40 3.05
CA THR A 147 -3.49 20.01 4.13
C THR A 147 -4.61 20.91 3.62
N LYS A 148 -4.49 21.39 2.38
CA LYS A 148 -5.50 22.19 1.70
C LYS A 148 -6.53 21.34 0.96
N GLY A 149 -6.26 20.05 0.77
CA GLY A 149 -7.17 19.11 0.14
C GLY A 149 -8.29 18.69 1.09
N LYS A 150 -9.54 18.76 0.62
CA LYS A 150 -10.70 18.29 1.39
C LYS A 150 -10.93 16.80 1.15
N SER A 151 -11.37 16.06 2.18
CA SER A 151 -11.69 14.62 2.05
C SER A 151 -12.66 14.32 0.90
N LYS A 152 -13.63 15.21 0.62
CA LYS A 152 -14.56 15.07 -0.52
C LYS A 152 -13.86 15.14 -1.88
N GLU A 153 -12.84 15.97 -2.03
CA GLU A 153 -12.06 16.09 -3.27
C GLU A 153 -11.12 14.90 -3.47
N ASN A 154 -10.59 14.35 -2.37
CA ASN A 154 -9.66 13.23 -2.39
C ASN A 154 -10.36 11.87 -2.38
N LYS A 155 -11.70 11.82 -2.24
CA LYS A 155 -12.49 10.58 -2.23
C LYS A 155 -12.23 9.68 -3.45
N PRO A 156 -12.11 10.21 -4.70
CA PRO A 156 -11.74 9.39 -5.84
C PRO A 156 -10.36 8.74 -5.69
N ALA A 157 -9.37 9.45 -5.12
CA ALA A 157 -8.04 8.89 -4.87
C ALA A 157 -8.09 7.77 -3.83
N ALA A 158 -8.90 7.92 -2.78
CA ALA A 158 -9.12 6.88 -1.78
C ALA A 158 -9.78 5.62 -2.40
N GLY A 159 -10.81 5.82 -3.23
CA GLY A 159 -11.47 4.74 -3.95
C GLY A 159 -10.52 4.00 -4.90
N ALA A 160 -9.77 4.74 -5.71
CA ALA A 160 -8.77 4.19 -6.62
C ALA A 160 -7.67 3.43 -5.86
N SER A 161 -7.20 3.98 -4.74
CA SER A 161 -6.20 3.34 -3.89
C SER A 161 -6.68 2.00 -3.35
N ALA A 162 -7.92 1.93 -2.85
CA ALA A 162 -8.51 0.70 -2.37
C ALA A 162 -8.66 -0.33 -3.50
N ILE A 163 -9.17 0.06 -4.66
CA ILE A 163 -9.29 -0.84 -5.83
C ILE A 163 -7.92 -1.35 -6.27
N LEU A 164 -6.95 -0.47 -6.49
CA LEU A 164 -5.63 -0.87 -7.00
C LEU A 164 -4.90 -1.76 -6.00
N LEU A 165 -4.97 -1.45 -4.70
CA LEU A 165 -4.41 -2.33 -3.68
C LEU A 165 -5.18 -3.67 -3.60
N GLY A 166 -6.49 -3.65 -3.80
CA GLY A 166 -7.31 -4.86 -3.91
C GLY A 166 -6.89 -5.74 -5.08
N ILE A 167 -6.69 -5.16 -6.28
CA ILE A 167 -6.16 -5.85 -7.46
C ILE A 167 -4.79 -6.46 -7.17
N VAL A 168 -3.86 -5.68 -6.62
CA VAL A 168 -2.53 -6.18 -6.22
C VAL A 168 -2.67 -7.36 -5.27
N THR A 169 -3.51 -7.24 -4.23
CA THR A 169 -3.73 -8.29 -3.23
C THR A 169 -4.30 -9.57 -3.86
N LEU A 170 -5.24 -9.45 -4.81
CA LEU A 170 -5.83 -10.60 -5.52
C LEU A 170 -4.88 -11.27 -6.51
N THR A 171 -3.88 -10.53 -7.01
CA THR A 171 -3.01 -10.99 -8.11
C THR A 171 -1.59 -11.32 -7.67
N ILE A 172 -1.21 -10.98 -6.44
CA ILE A 172 0.18 -11.12 -5.99
C ILE A 172 0.64 -12.58 -6.01
N GLN A 173 -0.26 -13.54 -5.71
CA GLN A 173 0.06 -14.97 -5.69
C GLN A 173 0.51 -15.51 -7.05
N TYR A 174 0.04 -14.90 -8.15
CA TYR A 174 0.45 -15.23 -9.51
C TYR A 174 1.70 -14.46 -9.92
N THR A 175 1.77 -13.17 -9.58
CA THR A 175 2.91 -12.33 -9.98
C THR A 175 4.19 -12.61 -9.20
N MET A 176 4.08 -13.22 -8.02
CA MET A 176 5.23 -13.61 -7.18
C MET A 176 5.58 -15.10 -7.28
N GLU A 177 4.81 -15.90 -8.03
CA GLU A 177 4.99 -17.36 -8.17
C GLU A 177 6.43 -17.74 -8.52
N ALA A 178 7.03 -17.08 -9.54
CA ALA A 178 8.38 -17.39 -10.01
C ALA A 178 9.47 -17.26 -8.91
N THR A 179 9.19 -16.50 -7.85
CA THR A 179 10.12 -16.29 -6.73
C THR A 179 9.77 -17.09 -5.47
N HIS A 180 8.62 -17.79 -5.49
CA HIS A 180 8.10 -18.57 -4.37
C HIS A 180 7.78 -20.02 -4.76
N LEU A 181 8.10 -20.45 -5.98
CA LEU A 181 8.01 -21.83 -6.39
C LEU A 181 9.22 -22.60 -5.84
N ILE A 182 9.00 -23.45 -4.84
CA ILE A 182 10.03 -24.26 -4.20
C ILE A 182 9.59 -25.71 -4.28
N ASP A 183 10.40 -26.55 -4.93
CA ASP A 183 10.12 -27.97 -5.15
C ASP A 183 8.74 -28.24 -5.79
N GLY A 184 8.32 -27.34 -6.71
CA GLY A 184 7.02 -27.43 -7.40
C GLY A 184 5.82 -26.93 -6.59
N VAL A 185 6.02 -26.45 -5.36
CA VAL A 185 4.98 -25.87 -4.51
C VAL A 185 5.03 -24.34 -4.60
N ASN A 186 3.90 -23.71 -4.96
CA ASN A 186 3.79 -22.25 -5.02
C ASN A 186 3.49 -21.66 -3.64
N TYR A 187 4.52 -21.20 -2.94
CA TYR A 187 4.37 -20.56 -1.62
C TYR A 187 3.81 -19.13 -1.68
N ALA A 188 3.68 -18.52 -2.85
CA ALA A 188 2.98 -17.24 -2.97
C ALA A 188 1.47 -17.39 -2.74
N ASP A 189 0.92 -18.61 -2.86
CA ASP A 189 -0.48 -18.95 -2.59
C ASP A 189 -0.73 -19.36 -1.12
N ALA A 190 0.29 -19.31 -0.26
CA ALA A 190 0.17 -19.72 1.15
C ALA A 190 -0.88 -18.93 1.94
N PHE A 191 -1.25 -17.74 1.46
CA PHE A 191 -2.23 -16.84 2.08
C PHE A 191 -3.54 -16.73 1.27
N HIS A 192 -3.81 -17.65 0.34
CA HIS A 192 -4.92 -17.57 -0.63
C HIS A 192 -6.22 -16.98 -0.06
N THR A 193 -6.77 -17.60 0.99
CA THR A 193 -8.06 -17.20 1.57
C THR A 193 -8.03 -15.78 2.13
N SER A 194 -6.96 -15.38 2.81
CA SER A 194 -6.86 -14.04 3.38
C SER A 194 -6.65 -12.99 2.29
N MET A 195 -5.84 -13.29 1.26
CA MET A 195 -5.63 -12.40 0.12
C MET A 195 -6.92 -12.23 -0.70
N LEU A 196 -7.65 -13.31 -0.96
CA LEU A 196 -8.96 -13.27 -1.62
C LEU A 196 -9.94 -12.39 -0.84
N THR A 197 -10.06 -12.63 0.46
CA THR A 197 -11.02 -11.93 1.32
C THR A 197 -10.71 -10.44 1.42
N ILE A 198 -9.45 -10.10 1.71
CA ILE A 198 -9.00 -8.70 1.82
C ILE A 198 -9.08 -8.01 0.46
N GLY A 199 -8.64 -8.67 -0.61
CA GLY A 199 -8.67 -8.15 -1.96
C GLY A 199 -10.09 -7.80 -2.42
N LEU A 200 -11.05 -8.73 -2.26
CA LEU A 200 -12.46 -8.47 -2.55
C LEU A 200 -13.03 -7.37 -1.66
N GLY A 201 -12.70 -7.36 -0.36
CA GLY A 201 -13.12 -6.31 0.57
C GLY A 201 -12.64 -4.92 0.13
N LEU A 202 -11.39 -4.82 -0.33
CA LEU A 202 -10.81 -3.58 -0.86
C LEU A 202 -11.47 -3.14 -2.18
N MET A 203 -11.79 -4.09 -3.07
CA MET A 203 -12.53 -3.82 -4.30
C MET A 203 -13.92 -3.24 -4.00
N LEU A 204 -14.67 -3.87 -3.09
CA LEU A 204 -15.99 -3.42 -2.67
C LEU A 204 -15.94 -2.06 -1.96
N LEU A 205 -14.99 -1.87 -1.05
CA LEU A 205 -14.76 -0.59 -0.36
C LEU A 205 -14.47 0.52 -1.38
N GLY A 206 -13.57 0.25 -2.33
CA GLY A 206 -13.21 1.20 -3.36
C GLY A 206 -14.38 1.57 -4.26
N ALA A 207 -15.16 0.59 -4.71
CA ALA A 207 -16.40 0.83 -5.47
C ALA A 207 -17.41 1.67 -4.66
N ALA A 208 -17.63 1.35 -3.38
CA ALA A 208 -18.51 2.10 -2.50
C ALA A 208 -18.09 3.56 -2.30
N LEU A 209 -16.79 3.87 -2.40
CA LEU A 209 -16.29 5.24 -2.33
C LEU A 209 -16.63 6.06 -3.59
N PHE A 210 -16.85 5.44 -4.74
CA PHE A 210 -17.31 6.11 -5.96
C PHE A 210 -18.82 6.34 -5.99
N VAL A 211 -19.60 5.59 -5.21
CA VAL A 211 -21.06 5.76 -5.14
C VAL A 211 -21.43 7.09 -4.47
N ASN A 212 -22.33 7.84 -5.11
CA ASN A 212 -23.02 8.97 -4.50
C ASN A 212 -24.29 8.48 -3.81
N TRP A 213 -24.15 8.08 -2.55
CA TRP A 213 -25.25 7.52 -1.75
C TRP A 213 -26.46 8.43 -1.66
N GLY A 214 -26.30 9.77 -1.69
CA GLY A 214 -27.43 10.70 -1.66
C GLY A 214 -28.28 10.66 -2.93
N LYS A 215 -27.67 10.46 -4.10
CA LYS A 215 -28.40 10.23 -5.35
C LYS A 215 -29.05 8.86 -5.37
N LEU A 216 -28.36 7.85 -4.84
CA LEU A 216 -28.89 6.49 -4.77
C LEU A 216 -30.11 6.41 -3.85
N THR A 217 -30.02 6.96 -2.64
CA THR A 217 -31.16 6.98 -1.70
C THR A 217 -32.32 7.82 -2.21
N ALA A 218 -32.06 8.93 -2.92
CA ALA A 218 -33.10 9.71 -3.58
C ALA A 218 -33.82 8.92 -4.67
N ALA A 219 -33.12 8.09 -5.44
CA ALA A 219 -33.72 7.22 -6.47
C ALA A 219 -34.65 6.14 -5.88
N PHE A 220 -34.39 5.71 -4.63
CA PHE A 220 -35.24 4.74 -3.93
C PHE A 220 -36.32 5.37 -3.05
N ARG A 221 -36.36 6.71 -2.92
CA ARG A 221 -37.43 7.40 -2.19
C ARG A 221 -38.66 7.48 -3.09
N LYS A 222 -39.74 6.79 -2.72
CA LYS A 222 -41.04 6.92 -3.42
C LYS A 222 -41.48 8.40 -3.39
N PRO A 223 -41.97 8.97 -4.51
CA PRO A 223 -42.52 10.31 -4.50
C PRO A 223 -43.68 10.36 -3.50
N VAL A 224 -43.65 11.33 -2.58
CA VAL A 224 -44.78 11.58 -1.68
C VAL A 224 -45.92 12.08 -2.56
N PRO A 225 -47.11 11.42 -2.54
CA PRO A 225 -48.25 11.91 -3.32
C PRO A 225 -48.58 13.33 -2.86
N ALA A 226 -48.73 14.25 -3.80
CA ALA A 226 -49.15 15.61 -3.50
C ALA A 226 -50.48 15.55 -2.75
N GLN A 227 -50.50 16.07 -1.51
CA GLN A 227 -51.75 16.29 -0.80
C GLN A 227 -52.51 17.39 -1.54
N ASN A 228 -53.54 16.97 -2.27
CA ASN A 228 -54.47 17.86 -2.92
C ASN A 228 -55.35 18.47 -1.82
N ASN A 229 -54.98 19.64 -1.32
CA ASN A 229 -55.84 20.41 -0.43
C ASN A 229 -56.98 20.98 -1.28
N ARG A 230 -58.15 20.34 -1.18
CA ARG A 230 -59.44 20.91 -1.60
C ARG A 230 -60.02 21.72 -0.45
#